data_AF-A0A8J6PDQ2-F1
#
_entry.id   AF-A0A8J6PDQ2-F1
#
_cell.length_a   1.000
_cell.length_b   1.000
_cell.length_c   1.000
_cell.angle_alpha   90.00
_cell.angle_beta   90.00
_cell.angle_gamma   90.00
#
_symmetry.space_group_name_H-M   'P 1'
#
loop_
_entity.id
_entity.type
_entity.pdbx_description
1 polymer ?
#
loop_
_entity_poly.entity_id
_entity_poly.type
_entity_poly.pdbx_seq_one_letter_code
_entity_poly.pdbx_strand_id
1 'polypeptide(L)'
;MDAAARGWFQVRTEAAAGQNYGYRLDGGPLRPDPASRWQPDGVHGASRLFAPEGVMARDFRAAPIGSAVIYELHIGTFTNEGTFDAAAERLDDLAALGITHVEVLPINGFNGTHGWGYDGVAWYAVHEPYGGPAAFLRFVEAAHAAGLAVVLDVVYNHLGPSGNYLGEFGPYLTDRYRTPWGDGLNLDGEDSDPVRSLIVGNALYWLREFGVDGLRLDAVHGLIDGSAVHVLTQLRDAVAELSVAEVRPLQLIAESDRSDPQTIRTREAGGTGIDAQWADDLHHAIHTAITGEHDGYYVDYAGLPDVAEQYRRGFLYDGRYSVHRRRTVGAPLG
;
A
#
# COMPACT_ATOMS: atom_id res chain seq x y z
N MET A 1 -18.59 26.01 -2.65
CA MET A 1 -17.22 25.87 -3.19
C MET A 1 -17.23 26.48 -4.57
N ASP A 2 -16.16 27.15 -4.96
CA ASP A 2 -16.02 27.74 -6.28
C ASP A 2 -15.44 26.70 -7.24
N ALA A 3 -16.00 26.62 -8.45
CA ALA A 3 -15.45 25.79 -9.50
C ALA A 3 -14.09 26.37 -9.95
N ALA A 4 -13.10 25.51 -10.06
CA ALA A 4 -11.77 25.80 -10.56
C ALA A 4 -11.52 25.05 -11.88
N ALA A 5 -10.31 25.19 -12.43
CA ALA A 5 -9.96 24.53 -13.68
C ALA A 5 -10.01 23.00 -13.54
N ARG A 6 -10.32 22.31 -14.65
CA ARG A 6 -10.25 20.84 -14.77
C ARG A 6 -11.12 20.08 -13.75
N GLY A 7 -12.34 20.56 -13.50
CA GLY A 7 -13.32 19.87 -12.63
C GLY A 7 -13.05 19.98 -11.12
N TRP A 8 -12.01 20.70 -10.71
CA TRP A 8 -11.73 20.93 -9.30
C TRP A 8 -12.72 21.91 -8.67
N PHE A 9 -13.01 21.72 -7.38
CA PHE A 9 -13.77 22.65 -6.56
C PHE A 9 -12.94 23.07 -5.35
N GLN A 10 -13.02 24.35 -4.98
CA GLN A 10 -12.16 24.91 -3.93
C GLN A 10 -12.96 25.83 -3.01
N VAL A 11 -12.57 25.88 -1.74
CA VAL A 11 -13.03 26.90 -0.80
C VAL A 11 -11.92 27.13 0.23
N ARG A 12 -11.71 28.39 0.63
CA ARG A 12 -10.87 28.72 1.79
C ARG A 12 -11.80 29.20 2.89
N THR A 13 -11.75 28.54 4.03
CA THR A 13 -12.58 28.84 5.20
C THR A 13 -11.78 28.62 6.47
N GLU A 14 -12.16 29.31 7.54
CA GLU A 14 -11.68 28.97 8.88
C GLU A 14 -12.14 27.57 9.25
N ALA A 15 -11.24 26.80 9.85
CA ALA A 15 -11.52 25.46 10.33
C ALA A 15 -10.57 25.11 11.50
N ALA A 16 -10.98 24.17 12.34
CA ALA A 16 -10.24 23.72 13.51
C ALA A 16 -10.10 22.21 13.52
N ALA A 17 -9.00 21.72 14.11
CA ALA A 17 -8.81 20.29 14.35
C ALA A 17 -10.01 19.70 15.11
N GLY A 18 -10.42 18.49 14.74
CA GLY A 18 -11.57 17.81 15.31
C GLY A 18 -12.93 18.21 14.72
N GLN A 19 -13.01 19.22 13.84
CA GLN A 19 -14.27 19.56 13.19
C GLN A 19 -14.66 18.53 12.13
N ASN A 20 -15.93 18.11 12.17
CA ASN A 20 -16.53 17.24 11.17
C ASN A 20 -16.92 18.04 9.91
N TYR A 21 -16.73 17.45 8.74
CA TYR A 21 -17.10 18.01 7.44
C TYR A 21 -17.44 16.92 6.42
N GLY A 22 -18.01 17.33 5.30
CA GLY A 22 -18.28 16.47 4.14
C GLY A 22 -18.77 17.32 2.98
N TYR A 23 -18.96 16.69 1.82
CA TYR A 23 -19.39 17.36 0.59
C TYR A 23 -20.83 16.97 0.23
N ARG A 24 -21.60 17.94 -0.26
CA ARG A 24 -22.92 17.67 -0.87
C ARG A 24 -22.81 17.96 -2.36
N LEU A 25 -22.82 16.91 -3.16
CA LEU A 25 -22.75 16.99 -4.62
C LEU A 25 -24.14 17.29 -5.17
N ASP A 26 -24.29 18.39 -5.91
CA ASP A 26 -25.53 18.80 -6.58
C ASP A 26 -26.79 18.78 -5.68
N GLY A 27 -26.63 19.19 -4.41
CA GLY A 27 -27.71 19.22 -3.43
C GLY A 27 -28.07 17.85 -2.83
N GLY A 28 -27.37 16.79 -3.23
CA GLY A 28 -27.52 15.42 -2.74
C GLY A 28 -27.14 15.21 -1.27
N PRO A 29 -27.06 13.94 -0.84
CA PRO A 29 -26.68 13.59 0.52
C PRO A 29 -25.25 14.07 0.86
N LEU A 30 -24.95 14.17 2.16
CA LEU A 30 -23.59 14.40 2.61
C LEU A 30 -22.73 13.18 2.28
N ARG A 31 -21.58 13.42 1.68
CA ARG A 31 -20.54 12.42 1.41
C ARG A 31 -19.28 12.73 2.21
N PRO A 32 -18.57 11.70 2.71
CA PRO A 32 -17.23 11.89 3.22
C PRO A 32 -16.31 12.49 2.15
N ASP A 33 -15.25 13.13 2.60
CA ASP A 33 -14.12 13.47 1.74
C ASP A 33 -13.43 12.19 1.25
N PRO A 34 -13.31 11.97 -0.07
CA PRO A 34 -12.57 10.83 -0.61
C PRO A 34 -11.08 10.80 -0.20
N ALA A 35 -10.51 11.96 0.13
CA ALA A 35 -9.17 12.12 0.69
C ALA A 35 -9.19 12.44 2.20
N SER A 36 -10.23 11.98 2.91
CA SER A 36 -10.38 12.16 4.35
C SER A 36 -9.17 11.65 5.12
N ARG A 37 -8.64 12.46 6.04
CA ARG A 37 -7.55 12.08 6.94
C ARG A 37 -8.04 11.35 8.20
N TRP A 38 -9.35 11.38 8.47
CA TRP A 38 -9.93 10.74 9.65
C TRP A 38 -11.44 10.48 9.47
N GLN A 39 -11.86 9.23 9.70
CA GLN A 39 -13.25 8.78 9.61
C GLN A 39 -13.72 8.18 10.95
N PRO A 40 -14.02 9.01 11.96
CA PRO A 40 -14.33 8.55 13.32
C PRO A 40 -15.64 7.76 13.40
N ASP A 41 -16.58 8.05 12.51
CA ASP A 41 -17.91 7.45 12.49
C ASP A 41 -18.07 6.44 11.33
N GLY A 42 -16.96 5.84 10.89
CA GLY A 42 -16.88 4.88 9.79
C GLY A 42 -16.90 5.51 8.39
N VAL A 43 -16.70 4.70 7.36
CA VAL A 43 -16.49 5.15 5.96
C VAL A 43 -17.70 5.82 5.30
N HIS A 44 -18.87 5.78 5.94
CA HIS A 44 -20.08 6.49 5.50
C HIS A 44 -20.30 7.81 6.25
N GLY A 45 -19.58 8.02 7.35
CA GLY A 45 -19.72 9.16 8.24
C GLY A 45 -19.12 10.44 7.68
N ALA A 46 -19.25 11.52 8.46
CA ALA A 46 -18.57 12.77 8.15
C ALA A 46 -17.06 12.60 8.39
N SER A 47 -16.26 13.17 7.49
CA SER A 47 -14.81 13.27 7.67
C SER A 47 -14.50 14.22 8.81
N ARG A 48 -13.38 14.01 9.49
CA ARG A 48 -12.92 14.89 10.57
C ARG A 48 -11.57 15.48 10.25
N LEU A 49 -11.40 16.77 10.53
CA LEU A 49 -10.10 17.42 10.40
C LEU A 49 -9.13 16.85 11.43
N PHE A 50 -8.05 16.25 10.94
CA PHE A 50 -6.96 15.76 11.76
C PHE A 50 -5.77 16.71 11.65
N ALA A 51 -5.27 17.16 12.81
CA ALA A 51 -4.01 17.88 12.92
C ALA A 51 -3.16 17.14 13.96
N PRO A 52 -1.98 16.62 13.59
CA PRO A 52 -1.09 15.98 14.55
C PRO A 52 -0.65 17.01 15.60
N GLU A 53 -0.64 16.59 16.86
CA GLU A 53 -0.10 17.40 17.95
C GLU A 53 1.42 17.19 18.01
N GLY A 54 2.21 18.25 17.78
CA GLY A 54 3.67 18.22 17.89
C GLY A 54 4.42 17.89 16.60
N VAL A 55 5.75 17.82 16.71
CA VAL A 55 6.67 17.47 15.61
C VAL A 55 7.25 16.09 15.92
N MET A 56 6.92 15.10 15.10
CA MET A 56 7.50 13.77 15.20
C MET A 56 9.00 13.84 14.92
N ALA A 57 9.82 13.17 15.73
CA ALA A 57 11.26 13.07 15.50
C ALA A 57 11.52 12.34 14.16
N ARG A 58 12.49 12.85 13.38
CA ARG A 58 12.82 12.33 12.03
C ARG A 58 14.29 11.96 11.91
N ASP A 59 14.91 11.56 13.01
CA ASP A 59 16.32 11.16 13.11
C ASP A 59 16.53 9.66 12.91
N PHE A 60 15.49 8.84 13.08
CA PHE A 60 15.54 7.41 12.72
C PHE A 60 15.89 7.21 11.24
N ARG A 61 16.73 6.21 10.96
CA ARG A 61 17.16 5.85 9.61
C ARG A 61 17.02 4.34 9.45
N ALA A 62 16.02 3.93 8.68
CA ALA A 62 15.79 2.53 8.37
C ALA A 62 16.99 1.91 7.65
N ALA A 63 17.27 0.65 7.96
CA ALA A 63 18.22 -0.14 7.18
C ALA A 63 17.68 -0.35 5.75
N PRO A 64 18.55 -0.50 4.74
CA PRO A 64 18.10 -0.84 3.39
C PRO A 64 17.31 -2.16 3.36
N ILE A 65 16.33 -2.26 2.46
CA ILE A 65 15.44 -3.41 2.36
C ILE A 65 16.20 -4.69 2.02
N GLY A 66 17.32 -4.57 1.31
CA GLY A 66 18.22 -5.69 1.00
C GLY A 66 18.90 -6.32 2.22
N SER A 67 18.87 -5.68 3.39
CA SER A 67 19.31 -6.26 4.67
C SER A 67 18.18 -6.33 5.70
N ALA A 68 16.92 -6.22 5.27
CA ALA A 68 15.77 -6.28 6.15
C ALA A 68 15.46 -7.71 6.59
N VAL A 69 14.97 -7.83 7.82
CA VAL A 69 14.22 -8.99 8.32
C VAL A 69 12.85 -8.43 8.69
N ILE A 70 11.86 -8.77 7.87
CA ILE A 70 10.53 -8.16 7.91
C ILE A 70 9.59 -9.05 8.73
N TYR A 71 8.84 -8.45 9.64
CA TYR A 71 7.74 -9.09 10.36
C TYR A 71 6.41 -8.50 9.89
N GLU A 72 5.64 -9.28 9.14
CA GLU A 72 4.28 -8.91 8.73
C GLU A 72 3.33 -8.99 9.94
N LEU A 73 2.57 -7.91 10.18
CA LEU A 73 1.67 -7.81 11.32
C LEU A 73 0.30 -7.25 10.92
N HIS A 74 -0.73 -7.94 11.39
CA HIS A 74 -2.11 -7.51 11.28
C HIS A 74 -2.57 -6.90 12.62
N ILE A 75 -2.81 -5.60 12.65
CA ILE A 75 -3.12 -4.86 13.90
C ILE A 75 -4.30 -5.46 14.64
N GLY A 76 -5.37 -5.82 13.93
CA GLY A 76 -6.60 -6.34 14.55
C GLY A 76 -6.47 -7.74 15.18
N THR A 77 -5.37 -8.47 14.97
CA THR A 77 -5.19 -9.83 15.52
C THR A 77 -3.83 -10.06 16.19
N PHE A 78 -2.89 -9.12 16.07
CA PHE A 78 -1.56 -9.23 16.66
C PHE A 78 -1.60 -9.22 18.19
N THR A 79 -2.53 -8.46 18.77
CA THR A 79 -2.83 -8.43 20.20
C THR A 79 -4.31 -8.71 20.44
N ASN A 80 -4.69 -9.02 21.68
CA ASN A 80 -6.10 -9.28 22.01
C ASN A 80 -6.96 -8.01 21.86
N GLU A 81 -6.34 -6.85 22.11
CA GLU A 81 -6.96 -5.54 22.01
C GLU A 81 -7.16 -5.10 20.56
N GLY A 82 -6.28 -5.54 19.65
CA GLY A 82 -6.40 -5.25 18.22
C GLY A 82 -6.15 -3.77 17.86
N THR A 83 -5.26 -3.09 18.57
CA THR A 83 -4.99 -1.64 18.40
C THR A 83 -3.51 -1.32 18.24
N PHE A 84 -3.21 -0.15 17.68
CA PHE A 84 -1.84 0.36 17.54
C PHE A 84 -1.13 0.52 18.88
N ASP A 85 -1.81 1.05 19.90
CA ASP A 85 -1.20 1.26 21.22
C ASP A 85 -0.81 -0.10 21.86
N ALA A 86 -1.68 -1.11 21.77
CA ALA A 86 -1.37 -2.45 22.27
C ALA A 86 -0.26 -3.14 21.45
N ALA A 87 -0.25 -2.96 20.13
CA ALA A 87 0.83 -3.47 19.28
C ALA A 87 2.18 -2.81 19.62
N ALA A 88 2.18 -1.51 19.96
CA ALA A 88 3.38 -0.78 20.34
C ALA A 88 4.08 -1.37 21.58
N GLU A 89 3.32 -1.92 22.52
CA GLU A 89 3.86 -2.59 23.73
C GLU A 89 4.66 -3.87 23.43
N ARG A 90 4.56 -4.41 22.21
CA ARG A 90 5.25 -5.66 21.80
C ARG A 90 6.45 -5.42 20.89
N LEU A 91 6.77 -4.17 20.55
CA LEU A 91 7.83 -3.84 19.60
C LEU A 91 9.22 -4.20 20.13
N ASP A 92 9.47 -4.05 21.43
CA ASP A 92 10.73 -4.46 22.05
C ASP A 92 10.96 -5.98 21.93
N ASP A 93 9.90 -6.80 21.99
CA ASP A 93 9.99 -8.25 21.80
C ASP A 93 10.44 -8.58 20.36
N LEU A 94 9.90 -7.86 19.36
CA LEU A 94 10.26 -8.04 17.95
C LEU A 94 11.70 -7.60 17.68
N ALA A 95 12.11 -6.47 18.26
CA ALA A 95 13.50 -6.01 18.18
C ALA A 95 14.46 -7.03 18.81
N ALA A 96 14.11 -7.59 19.98
CA ALA A 96 14.89 -8.63 20.65
C ALA A 96 14.97 -9.94 19.84
N LEU A 97 13.95 -10.26 19.04
CA LEU A 97 13.96 -11.39 18.11
C LEU A 97 14.93 -11.17 16.92
N GLY A 98 15.31 -9.91 16.66
CA GLY A 98 16.19 -9.53 15.55
C GLY A 98 15.44 -9.05 14.30
N ILE A 99 14.15 -8.74 14.43
CA ILE A 99 13.38 -8.05 13.39
C ILE A 99 13.96 -6.65 13.19
N THR A 100 14.00 -6.19 11.94
CA THR A 100 14.46 -4.82 11.61
C THR A 100 13.36 -3.96 11.03
N HIS A 101 12.35 -4.59 10.43
CA HIS A 101 11.20 -3.91 9.83
C HIS A 101 9.92 -4.59 10.27
N VAL A 102 8.94 -3.79 10.68
CA VAL A 102 7.56 -4.25 10.84
C VAL A 102 6.77 -3.84 9.60
N GLU A 103 6.17 -4.81 8.91
CA GLU A 103 5.25 -4.55 7.79
C GLU A 103 3.82 -4.61 8.31
N VAL A 104 3.18 -3.45 8.37
CA VAL A 104 1.81 -3.31 8.86
C VAL A 104 0.85 -3.52 7.70
N LEU A 105 -0.03 -4.53 7.83
CA LEU A 105 -1.12 -4.77 6.87
C LEU A 105 -1.99 -3.51 6.68
N PRO A 106 -2.78 -3.40 5.59
CA PRO A 106 -3.41 -2.14 5.23
C PRO A 106 -4.31 -1.57 6.33
N ILE A 107 -4.12 -0.28 6.60
CA ILE A 107 -4.80 0.44 7.69
C ILE A 107 -5.82 1.47 7.18
N ASN A 108 -6.00 1.56 5.86
CA ASN A 108 -6.98 2.44 5.23
C ASN A 108 -8.40 2.13 5.75
N GLY A 109 -9.21 3.17 5.93
CA GLY A 109 -10.56 3.00 6.44
C GLY A 109 -11.42 2.11 5.55
N PHE A 110 -11.91 0.99 6.09
CA PHE A 110 -12.91 0.09 5.49
C PHE A 110 -14.21 0.07 6.31
N ASN A 111 -15.27 -0.52 5.74
CA ASN A 111 -16.56 -0.67 6.42
C ASN A 111 -16.54 -1.87 7.39
N GLY A 112 -16.89 -1.64 8.66
CA GLY A 112 -16.92 -2.66 9.71
C GLY A 112 -15.80 -2.47 10.74
N THR A 113 -15.59 -3.48 11.58
CA THR A 113 -14.57 -3.47 12.64
C THR A 113 -13.55 -4.60 12.51
N HIS A 114 -13.75 -5.50 11.54
CA HIS A 114 -12.86 -6.63 11.29
C HIS A 114 -12.66 -6.76 9.78
N GLY A 115 -11.41 -6.85 9.37
CA GLY A 115 -11.01 -7.02 7.97
C GLY A 115 -9.49 -7.01 7.90
N TRP A 116 -8.92 -7.69 6.90
CA TRP A 116 -7.47 -7.68 6.70
C TRP A 116 -6.92 -6.32 6.25
N GLY A 117 -7.79 -5.44 5.73
CA GLY A 117 -7.44 -4.09 5.27
C GLY A 117 -7.66 -3.87 3.77
N TYR A 118 -7.64 -4.93 2.97
CA TYR A 118 -7.75 -4.83 1.51
C TYR A 118 -9.10 -4.28 1.00
N ASP A 119 -10.16 -4.33 1.80
CA ASP A 119 -11.46 -3.71 1.52
C ASP A 119 -11.52 -2.20 1.86
N GLY A 120 -10.38 -1.54 2.06
CA GLY A 120 -10.38 -0.12 2.42
C GLY A 120 -10.73 0.80 1.25
N VAL A 121 -11.43 1.88 1.59
CA VAL A 121 -11.97 2.87 0.66
C VAL A 121 -11.54 4.29 0.99
N ALA A 122 -11.21 4.56 2.26
CA ALA A 122 -10.71 5.85 2.71
C ALA A 122 -9.18 5.82 2.82
N TRP A 123 -8.48 5.89 1.68
CA TRP A 123 -7.03 5.68 1.57
C TRP A 123 -6.17 6.55 2.47
N TYR A 124 -6.63 7.74 2.87
CA TYR A 124 -5.89 8.68 3.72
C TYR A 124 -6.26 8.58 5.21
N ALA A 125 -7.30 7.83 5.54
CA ALA A 125 -7.77 7.68 6.91
C ALA A 125 -7.27 6.36 7.50
N VAL A 126 -6.71 6.45 8.69
CA VAL A 126 -6.43 5.26 9.51
C VAL A 126 -7.77 4.68 10.00
N HIS A 127 -7.91 3.36 9.93
CA HIS A 127 -9.10 2.64 10.36
C HIS A 127 -9.37 2.89 11.84
N GLU A 128 -10.51 3.52 12.14
CA GLU A 128 -10.81 4.02 13.48
C GLU A 128 -10.77 2.94 14.58
N PRO A 129 -11.31 1.73 14.37
CA PRO A 129 -11.21 0.63 15.34
C PRO A 129 -9.79 0.27 15.78
N TYR A 130 -8.75 0.56 14.98
CA TYR A 130 -7.36 0.31 15.37
C TYR A 130 -6.78 1.41 16.29
N GLY A 131 -7.54 2.48 16.56
CA GLY A 131 -7.14 3.62 17.40
C GLY A 131 -7.01 4.94 16.63
N GLY A 132 -7.25 4.93 15.32
CA GLY A 132 -7.24 6.12 14.48
C GLY A 132 -5.84 6.72 14.26
N PRO A 133 -5.75 7.91 13.61
CA PRO A 133 -4.49 8.47 13.15
C PRO A 133 -3.53 8.84 14.30
N ALA A 134 -4.05 9.28 15.44
CA ALA A 134 -3.21 9.62 16.58
C ALA A 134 -2.50 8.39 17.19
N ALA A 135 -3.17 7.23 17.24
CA ALA A 135 -2.56 6.00 17.73
C ALA A 135 -1.52 5.45 16.75
N PHE A 136 -1.76 5.56 15.44
CA PHE A 136 -0.77 5.14 14.46
C PHE A 136 0.52 5.98 14.52
N LEU A 137 0.42 7.30 14.75
CA LEU A 137 1.62 8.13 14.99
C LEU A 137 2.44 7.63 16.19
N ARG A 138 1.78 7.35 17.33
CA ARG A 138 2.46 6.81 18.52
C ARG A 138 3.09 5.45 18.25
N PHE A 139 2.45 4.60 17.44
CA PHE A 139 3.03 3.31 17.06
C PHE A 139 4.31 3.47 16.23
N VAL A 140 4.32 4.39 15.25
CA VAL A 140 5.54 4.67 14.45
C VAL A 140 6.65 5.23 15.35
N GLU A 141 6.33 6.16 16.25
CA GLU A 141 7.31 6.69 17.22
C GLU A 141 7.87 5.60 18.13
N ALA A 142 7.02 4.68 18.61
CA ALA A 142 7.44 3.56 19.44
C ALA A 142 8.31 2.56 18.65
N ALA A 143 7.99 2.30 17.38
CA ALA A 143 8.80 1.45 16.51
C ALA A 143 10.20 2.04 16.30
N HIS A 144 10.28 3.34 15.97
CA HIS A 144 11.54 4.04 15.82
C HIS A 144 12.37 4.03 17.12
N ALA A 145 11.72 4.22 18.28
CA ALA A 145 12.37 4.13 19.59
C ALA A 145 12.92 2.72 19.89
N ALA A 146 12.23 1.67 19.45
CA ALA A 146 12.68 0.28 19.53
C ALA A 146 13.73 -0.10 18.46
N GLY A 147 14.07 0.83 17.55
CA GLY A 147 15.02 0.59 16.48
C GLY A 147 14.44 -0.15 15.26
N LEU A 148 13.11 -0.18 15.12
CA LEU A 148 12.39 -0.85 14.05
C LEU A 148 11.90 0.15 13.00
N ALA A 149 12.12 -0.17 11.73
CA ALA A 149 11.51 0.56 10.63
C ALA A 149 10.06 0.12 10.42
N VAL A 150 9.20 1.03 9.98
CA VAL A 150 7.79 0.73 9.66
C VAL A 150 7.58 0.74 8.14
N VAL A 151 7.15 -0.39 7.59
CA VAL A 151 6.66 -0.50 6.21
C VAL A 151 5.15 -0.60 6.26
N LEU A 152 4.44 0.23 5.49
CA LEU A 152 2.98 0.18 5.42
C LEU A 152 2.53 -0.50 4.13
N ASP A 153 1.70 -1.53 4.24
CA ASP A 153 1.01 -2.13 3.09
C ASP A 153 -0.08 -1.17 2.59
N VAL A 154 -0.04 -0.85 1.30
CA VAL A 154 -0.95 0.11 0.64
C VAL A 154 -1.58 -0.50 -0.60
N VAL A 155 -2.88 -0.28 -0.74
CA VAL A 155 -3.71 -0.85 -1.81
C VAL A 155 -4.07 0.25 -2.80
N TYR A 156 -3.46 0.21 -3.99
CA TYR A 156 -3.72 1.16 -5.07
C TYR A 156 -4.35 0.55 -6.31
N ASN A 157 -4.49 -0.78 -6.34
CA ASN A 157 -5.00 -1.50 -7.52
C ASN A 157 -6.54 -1.63 -7.54
N HIS A 158 -7.22 -1.43 -6.41
CA HIS A 158 -8.68 -1.44 -6.29
C HIS A 158 -9.16 -0.63 -5.07
N LEU A 159 -10.48 -0.57 -4.89
CA LEU A 159 -11.16 0.00 -3.73
C LEU A 159 -12.15 -1.04 -3.19
N GLY A 160 -12.34 -1.06 -1.87
CA GLY A 160 -13.33 -1.94 -1.25
C GLY A 160 -14.76 -1.69 -1.73
N PRO A 161 -15.65 -2.70 -1.56
CA PRO A 161 -17.00 -2.67 -2.14
C PRO A 161 -18.00 -1.77 -1.39
N SER A 162 -17.64 -1.25 -0.21
CA SER A 162 -18.56 -0.51 0.66
C SER A 162 -17.94 0.78 1.20
N GLY A 163 -18.62 1.91 0.95
CA GLY A 163 -18.16 3.24 1.39
C GLY A 163 -17.29 3.98 0.39
N ASN A 164 -17.05 3.40 -0.78
CA ASN A 164 -16.40 4.09 -1.89
C ASN A 164 -17.40 5.01 -2.62
N TYR A 165 -17.19 6.33 -2.53
CA TYR A 165 -17.99 7.34 -3.21
C TYR A 165 -17.26 8.01 -4.36
N LEU A 166 -16.04 7.59 -4.71
CA LEU A 166 -15.21 8.27 -5.72
C LEU A 166 -15.90 8.41 -7.08
N GLY A 167 -16.71 7.42 -7.48
CA GLY A 167 -17.51 7.47 -8.71
C GLY A 167 -18.55 8.59 -8.76
N GLU A 168 -18.94 9.15 -7.61
CA GLU A 168 -19.80 10.35 -7.56
C GLU A 168 -19.00 11.64 -7.80
N PHE A 169 -17.68 11.65 -7.51
CA PHE A 169 -16.81 12.83 -7.64
C PHE A 169 -16.10 12.92 -9.01
N GLY A 170 -15.97 11.81 -9.73
CA GLY A 170 -15.31 11.77 -11.04
C GLY A 170 -14.99 10.36 -11.51
N PRO A 171 -14.37 10.23 -12.70
CA PRO A 171 -14.06 8.93 -13.31
C PRO A 171 -12.80 8.30 -12.72
N TYR A 172 -12.82 8.02 -11.40
CA TYR A 172 -11.70 7.37 -10.70
C TYR A 172 -11.53 5.90 -11.07
N LEU A 173 -12.64 5.23 -11.43
CA LEU A 173 -12.68 3.85 -11.88
C LEU A 173 -12.96 3.79 -13.39
N THR A 174 -12.56 2.69 -14.02
CA THR A 174 -12.81 2.42 -15.43
C THR A 174 -13.19 0.96 -15.64
N ASP A 175 -14.12 0.73 -16.55
CA ASP A 175 -14.55 -0.60 -17.00
C ASP A 175 -13.67 -1.17 -18.13
N ARG A 176 -12.76 -0.36 -18.68
CA ARG A 176 -11.76 -0.78 -19.69
C ARG A 176 -10.88 -1.91 -19.17
N TYR A 177 -10.65 -1.92 -17.85
CA TYR A 177 -9.85 -2.89 -17.15
C TYR A 177 -10.65 -3.47 -15.99
N ARG A 178 -10.53 -4.78 -15.79
CA ARG A 178 -11.10 -5.46 -14.61
C ARG A 178 -10.00 -6.16 -13.86
N THR A 179 -10.00 -5.98 -12.56
CA THR A 179 -9.16 -6.75 -11.63
C THR A 179 -10.01 -7.89 -11.06
N PRO A 180 -9.38 -8.87 -10.39
CA PRO A 180 -10.11 -9.88 -9.62
C PRO A 180 -11.03 -9.29 -8.52
N TRP A 181 -10.80 -8.04 -8.11
CA TRP A 181 -11.50 -7.37 -7.00
C TRP A 181 -12.54 -6.33 -7.45
N GLY A 182 -12.61 -6.00 -8.74
CA GLY A 182 -13.60 -5.04 -9.26
C GLY A 182 -13.14 -4.31 -10.52
N ASP A 183 -13.73 -3.13 -10.75
CA ASP A 183 -13.31 -2.23 -11.82
C ASP A 183 -11.90 -1.69 -11.55
N GLY A 184 -11.11 -1.52 -12.61
CA GLY A 184 -9.76 -0.97 -12.51
C GLY A 184 -9.75 0.52 -12.21
N LEU A 185 -8.63 1.02 -11.68
CA LEU A 185 -8.38 2.46 -11.54
C LEU A 185 -8.17 3.09 -12.92
N ASN A 186 -8.71 4.29 -13.13
CA ASN A 186 -8.49 5.06 -14.35
C ASN A 186 -7.12 5.73 -14.36
N LEU A 187 -6.09 5.02 -14.83
CA LEU A 187 -4.70 5.49 -14.81
C LEU A 187 -4.22 6.10 -16.14
N ASP A 188 -4.92 5.84 -17.24
CA ASP A 188 -4.51 6.23 -18.59
C ASP A 188 -5.66 6.75 -19.49
N GLY A 189 -6.86 6.92 -18.92
CA GLY A 189 -8.01 7.45 -19.65
C GLY A 189 -8.14 8.95 -19.59
N GLU A 190 -9.26 9.43 -20.12
CA GLU A 190 -9.71 10.79 -19.90
C GLU A 190 -9.82 11.07 -18.39
N ASP A 191 -9.36 12.25 -17.98
CA ASP A 191 -9.36 12.69 -16.58
C ASP A 191 -8.66 11.74 -15.59
N SER A 192 -7.62 11.01 -16.05
CA SER A 192 -6.80 10.14 -15.19
C SER A 192 -5.79 10.89 -14.31
N ASP A 193 -5.38 12.11 -14.68
CA ASP A 193 -4.39 12.89 -13.90
C ASP A 193 -4.72 13.02 -12.39
N PRO A 194 -5.96 13.35 -11.98
CA PRO A 194 -6.32 13.41 -10.56
C PRO A 194 -6.26 12.04 -9.87
N VAL A 195 -6.57 10.95 -10.57
CA VAL A 195 -6.50 9.57 -10.03
C VAL A 195 -5.07 9.19 -9.73
N ARG A 196 -4.16 9.46 -10.66
CA ARG A 196 -2.71 9.26 -10.48
C ARG A 196 -2.18 10.13 -9.34
N SER A 197 -2.63 11.38 -9.28
CA SER A 197 -2.27 12.32 -8.22
C SER A 197 -2.77 11.88 -6.85
N LEU A 198 -3.94 11.24 -6.77
CA LEU A 198 -4.47 10.66 -5.53
C LEU A 198 -3.57 9.52 -5.02
N ILE A 199 -3.12 8.63 -5.90
CA ILE A 199 -2.22 7.52 -5.55
C ILE A 199 -0.87 8.05 -5.05
N VAL A 200 -0.20 8.89 -5.86
CA VAL A 200 1.13 9.43 -5.51
C VAL A 200 1.03 10.29 -4.26
N GLY A 201 0.01 11.15 -4.17
CA GLY A 201 -0.24 11.98 -3.00
C GLY A 201 -0.48 11.15 -1.74
N ASN A 202 -1.13 9.99 -1.83
CA ASN A 202 -1.38 9.12 -0.68
C ASN A 202 -0.09 8.46 -0.19
N ALA A 203 0.74 7.96 -1.10
CA ALA A 203 2.02 7.38 -0.75
C ALA A 203 2.92 8.41 -0.04
N LEU A 204 3.04 9.61 -0.59
CA LEU A 204 3.80 10.70 0.02
C LEU A 204 3.20 11.14 1.36
N TYR A 205 1.87 11.09 1.51
CA TYR A 205 1.19 11.43 2.76
C TYR A 205 1.61 10.48 3.88
N TRP A 206 1.62 9.16 3.66
CA TRP A 206 2.07 8.21 4.69
C TRP A 206 3.55 8.41 5.04
N LEU A 207 4.42 8.55 4.03
CA LEU A 207 5.86 8.71 4.22
C LEU A 207 6.22 10.03 4.91
N ARG A 208 5.47 11.11 4.63
CA ARG A 208 5.71 12.44 5.20
C ARG A 208 4.99 12.64 6.51
N GLU A 209 3.66 12.55 6.53
CA GLU A 209 2.86 12.92 7.71
C GLU A 209 3.06 11.92 8.85
N PHE A 210 3.00 10.62 8.56
CA PHE A 210 3.16 9.56 9.57
C PHE A 210 4.59 9.07 9.72
N GLY A 211 5.45 9.35 8.75
CA GLY A 211 6.86 8.99 8.82
C GLY A 211 7.15 7.51 8.83
N VAL A 212 6.29 6.71 8.19
CA VAL A 212 6.68 5.35 7.80
C VAL A 212 7.92 5.39 6.91
N ASP A 213 8.71 4.34 6.94
CA ASP A 213 10.03 4.25 6.30
C ASP A 213 9.98 3.60 4.92
N GLY A 214 8.90 2.89 4.62
CA GLY A 214 8.62 2.37 3.30
C GLY A 214 7.17 2.00 3.11
N LEU A 215 6.86 1.59 1.89
CA LEU A 215 5.54 1.09 1.52
C LEU A 215 5.67 -0.26 0.83
N ARG A 216 4.79 -1.20 1.16
CA ARG A 216 4.55 -2.41 0.38
C ARG A 216 3.33 -2.18 -0.49
N LEU A 217 3.49 -2.31 -1.80
CA LEU A 217 2.49 -2.00 -2.80
C LEU A 217 1.74 -3.28 -3.17
N ASP A 218 0.48 -3.36 -2.77
CA ASP A 218 -0.38 -4.50 -3.04
C ASP A 218 -0.66 -4.68 -4.54
N ALA A 219 -0.55 -5.93 -4.98
CA ALA A 219 -0.86 -6.44 -6.30
C ALA A 219 -0.58 -5.44 -7.43
N VAL A 220 0.68 -5.01 -7.59
CA VAL A 220 1.06 -3.99 -8.59
C VAL A 220 0.76 -4.41 -10.03
N HIS A 221 0.55 -5.71 -10.24
CA HIS A 221 0.12 -6.28 -11.51
C HIS A 221 -1.34 -5.96 -11.87
N GLY A 222 -2.14 -5.48 -10.91
CA GLY A 222 -3.48 -4.91 -11.12
C GLY A 222 -3.48 -3.42 -11.50
N LEU A 223 -2.34 -2.72 -11.39
CA LEU A 223 -2.17 -1.36 -11.88
C LEU A 223 -1.93 -1.41 -13.40
N ILE A 224 -3.00 -1.29 -14.17
CA ILE A 224 -2.94 -1.28 -15.63
C ILE A 224 -2.87 0.17 -16.12
N ASP A 225 -1.75 0.51 -16.74
CA ASP A 225 -1.45 1.88 -17.14
C ASP A 225 -0.65 1.90 -18.45
N GLY A 226 -1.30 2.32 -19.54
CA GLY A 226 -0.71 2.47 -20.86
C GLY A 226 0.04 3.80 -21.08
N SER A 227 0.17 4.64 -20.06
CA SER A 227 0.86 5.93 -20.16
C SER A 227 2.35 5.76 -20.50
N ALA A 228 2.93 6.75 -21.18
CA ALA A 228 4.36 6.76 -21.50
C ALA A 228 5.26 6.66 -20.25
N VAL A 229 4.77 7.12 -19.10
CA VAL A 229 5.37 6.91 -17.78
C VAL A 229 4.37 6.16 -16.91
N HIS A 230 4.69 4.91 -16.59
CA HIS A 230 3.84 4.07 -15.73
C HIS A 230 3.70 4.68 -14.33
N VAL A 231 2.56 4.50 -13.67
CA VAL A 231 2.24 5.09 -12.35
C VAL A 231 3.25 4.66 -11.28
N LEU A 232 3.73 3.41 -11.33
CA LEU A 232 4.78 2.90 -10.44
C LEU A 232 6.11 3.67 -10.60
N THR A 233 6.45 4.02 -11.84
CA THR A 233 7.63 4.83 -12.15
C THR A 233 7.46 6.25 -11.62
N GLN A 234 6.29 6.86 -11.86
CA GLN A 234 5.96 8.17 -11.31
C GLN A 234 5.99 8.19 -9.78
N LEU A 235 5.46 7.15 -9.14
CA LEU A 235 5.46 6.97 -7.69
C LEU A 235 6.89 6.86 -7.17
N ARG A 236 7.74 6.01 -7.78
CA ARG A 236 9.13 5.86 -7.34
C ARG A 236 9.92 7.17 -7.46
N ASP A 237 9.72 7.93 -8.53
CA ASP A 237 10.36 9.24 -8.69
C ASP A 237 9.95 10.22 -7.58
N ALA A 238 8.65 10.30 -7.30
CA ALA A 238 8.14 11.16 -6.22
C ALA A 238 8.67 10.75 -4.84
N VAL A 239 8.79 9.43 -4.57
CA VAL A 239 9.35 8.92 -3.31
C VAL A 239 10.86 9.18 -3.22
N ALA A 240 11.59 9.08 -4.33
CA ALA A 240 13.02 9.42 -4.38
C ALA A 240 13.25 10.92 -4.11
N GLU A 241 12.44 11.79 -4.69
CA GLU A 241 12.48 13.23 -4.42
C GLU A 241 12.20 13.53 -2.94
N LEU A 242 11.17 12.90 -2.36
CA LEU A 242 10.86 13.03 -0.93
C LEU A 242 12.00 12.50 -0.05
N SER A 243 12.60 11.37 -0.41
CA SER A 243 13.72 10.75 0.30
C SER A 243 14.90 11.72 0.41
N VAL A 244 15.22 12.44 -0.67
CA VAL A 244 16.27 13.47 -0.68
C VAL A 244 15.85 14.68 0.17
N ALA A 245 14.61 15.16 0.01
CA ALA A 245 14.12 16.35 0.72
C ALA A 245 14.09 16.16 2.25
N GLU A 246 13.71 14.97 2.71
CA GLU A 246 13.61 14.62 4.14
C GLU A 246 14.93 14.03 4.68
N VAL A 247 15.93 13.78 3.81
CA VAL A 247 17.18 13.11 4.15
C VAL A 247 16.92 11.76 4.84
N ARG A 248 15.94 11.00 4.36
CA ARG A 248 15.51 9.70 4.91
C ARG A 248 15.53 8.64 3.81
N PRO A 249 16.06 7.42 4.05
CA PRO A 249 16.01 6.35 3.05
C PRO A 249 14.58 5.79 2.96
N LEU A 250 13.80 6.26 1.98
CA LEU A 250 12.42 5.81 1.76
C LEU A 250 12.38 4.71 0.69
N GLN A 251 11.67 3.63 0.99
CA GLN A 251 11.78 2.38 0.25
C GLN A 251 10.41 1.86 -0.19
N LEU A 252 10.36 1.21 -1.35
CA LEU A 252 9.16 0.62 -1.92
C LEU A 252 9.38 -0.88 -2.17
N ILE A 253 8.42 -1.69 -1.77
CA ILE A 253 8.34 -3.13 -2.03
C ILE A 253 7.11 -3.36 -2.90
N ALA A 254 7.19 -4.18 -3.94
CA ALA A 254 6.04 -4.53 -4.76
C ALA A 254 5.60 -5.99 -4.56
N GLU A 255 4.31 -6.23 -4.40
CA GLU A 255 3.74 -7.55 -4.67
C GLU A 255 3.44 -7.68 -6.17
N SER A 256 4.10 -8.62 -6.84
CA SER A 256 3.95 -8.82 -8.28
C SER A 256 3.85 -10.29 -8.65
N ASP A 257 2.71 -10.67 -9.23
CA ASP A 257 2.47 -12.02 -9.73
C ASP A 257 3.03 -12.26 -11.16
N ARG A 258 3.85 -11.34 -11.68
CA ARG A 258 4.31 -11.41 -13.09
C ARG A 258 5.65 -12.12 -13.25
N SER A 259 6.45 -12.23 -12.19
CA SER A 259 7.88 -12.59 -12.26
C SER A 259 8.60 -11.78 -13.35
N ASP A 260 8.28 -10.49 -13.41
CA ASP A 260 8.81 -9.53 -14.39
C ASP A 260 9.93 -8.70 -13.75
N PRO A 261 11.20 -8.88 -14.18
CA PRO A 261 12.33 -8.10 -13.68
C PRO A 261 12.17 -6.58 -13.83
N GLN A 262 11.35 -6.10 -14.77
CA GLN A 262 11.11 -4.66 -14.93
C GLN A 262 10.55 -4.02 -13.65
N THR A 263 9.87 -4.79 -12.79
CA THR A 263 9.36 -4.31 -11.51
C THR A 263 10.48 -3.84 -10.57
N ILE A 264 11.68 -4.43 -10.60
CA ILE A 264 12.78 -4.08 -9.67
C ILE A 264 14.06 -3.60 -10.35
N ARG A 265 14.15 -3.68 -11.69
CA ARG A 265 15.28 -3.12 -12.43
C ARG A 265 15.38 -1.62 -12.19
N THR A 266 16.61 -1.12 -12.19
CA THR A 266 16.87 0.31 -12.07
C THR A 266 16.29 1.07 -13.27
N ARG A 267 16.14 2.39 -13.10
CA ARG A 267 15.65 3.28 -14.16
C ARG A 267 16.55 3.25 -15.40
N GLU A 268 17.87 3.20 -15.21
CA GLU A 268 18.87 3.12 -16.27
C GLU A 268 18.78 1.81 -17.06
N ALA A 269 18.35 0.74 -16.39
CA ALA A 269 18.10 -0.57 -17.00
C ALA A 269 16.67 -0.72 -17.56
N GLY A 270 15.90 0.37 -17.60
CA GLY A 270 14.54 0.40 -18.16
C GLY A 270 13.45 -0.20 -17.25
N GLY A 271 13.72 -0.36 -15.96
CA GLY A 271 12.71 -0.78 -14.98
C GLY A 271 12.01 0.41 -14.29
N THR A 272 11.16 0.10 -13.32
CA THR A 272 10.44 1.09 -12.50
C THR A 272 11.33 1.69 -11.39
N GLY A 273 12.39 0.96 -10.98
CA GLY A 273 13.25 1.34 -9.86
C GLY A 273 12.68 1.06 -8.46
N ILE A 274 11.64 0.23 -8.32
CA ILE A 274 11.17 -0.23 -7.00
C ILE A 274 12.26 -1.08 -6.35
N ASP A 275 12.44 -0.94 -5.04
CA ASP A 275 13.61 -1.44 -4.32
C ASP A 275 13.62 -2.97 -4.12
N ALA A 276 12.43 -3.58 -3.99
CA ALA A 276 12.27 -5.02 -3.88
C ALA A 276 10.90 -5.49 -4.39
N GLN A 277 10.75 -6.80 -4.59
CA GLN A 277 9.45 -7.41 -4.83
C GLN A 277 9.30 -8.72 -4.06
N TRP A 278 8.07 -9.09 -3.76
CA TRP A 278 7.75 -10.45 -3.34
C TRP A 278 8.06 -11.46 -4.46
N ALA A 279 8.44 -12.67 -4.05
CA ALA A 279 8.87 -13.75 -4.93
C ALA A 279 8.21 -15.07 -4.47
N ASP A 280 6.88 -15.13 -4.64
CA ASP A 280 6.03 -16.21 -4.13
C ASP A 280 6.46 -17.61 -4.59
N ASP A 281 7.12 -17.70 -5.75
CA ASP A 281 7.72 -18.93 -6.27
C ASP A 281 8.50 -19.71 -5.17
N LEU A 282 9.18 -18.99 -4.25
CA LEU A 282 10.01 -19.63 -3.22
C LEU A 282 9.13 -20.24 -2.13
N HIS A 283 8.14 -19.48 -1.69
CA HIS A 283 7.14 -19.95 -0.75
C HIS A 283 6.42 -21.18 -1.32
N HIS A 284 5.95 -21.12 -2.56
CA HIS A 284 5.23 -22.22 -3.19
C HIS A 284 6.08 -23.48 -3.33
N ALA A 285 7.33 -23.35 -3.78
CA ALA A 285 8.25 -24.48 -3.89
C ALA A 285 8.55 -25.14 -2.53
N ILE A 286 8.74 -24.33 -1.48
CA ILE A 286 8.95 -24.85 -0.11
C ILE A 286 7.68 -25.52 0.42
N HIS A 287 6.51 -24.88 0.25
CA HIS A 287 5.23 -25.41 0.71
C HIS A 287 4.94 -26.76 0.08
N THR A 288 4.97 -26.85 -1.25
CA THR A 288 4.75 -28.11 -1.97
C THR A 288 5.76 -29.20 -1.57
N ALA A 289 7.02 -28.83 -1.29
CA ALA A 289 8.02 -29.78 -0.81
C ALA A 289 7.68 -30.39 0.56
N ILE A 290 7.05 -29.61 1.44
CA ILE A 290 6.75 -30.01 2.82
C ILE A 290 5.38 -30.70 2.91
N THR A 291 4.37 -30.17 2.21
CA THR A 291 2.98 -30.60 2.35
C THR A 291 2.56 -31.63 1.29
N GLY A 292 3.22 -31.64 0.13
CA GLY A 292 2.80 -32.42 -1.04
C GLY A 292 1.52 -31.88 -1.71
N GLU A 293 1.06 -30.68 -1.35
CA GLU A 293 -0.12 -30.08 -1.96
C GLU A 293 0.14 -29.67 -3.41
N HIS A 294 -0.88 -29.90 -4.25
CA HIS A 294 -0.87 -29.58 -5.69
C HIS A 294 -2.17 -28.90 -6.16
N ASP A 295 -3.00 -28.42 -5.23
CA ASP A 295 -4.22 -27.70 -5.57
C ASP A 295 -3.92 -26.24 -5.97
N GLY A 296 -4.76 -25.66 -6.81
CA GLY A 296 -4.61 -24.27 -7.24
C GLY A 296 -3.27 -24.03 -7.96
N TYR A 297 -2.54 -23.01 -7.54
CA TYR A 297 -1.23 -22.67 -8.11
C TYR A 297 -0.13 -23.63 -7.67
N TYR A 298 -0.31 -24.50 -6.67
CA TYR A 298 0.73 -25.45 -6.25
C TYR A 298 1.00 -26.56 -7.29
N VAL A 299 0.08 -26.79 -8.24
CA VAL A 299 0.26 -27.74 -9.37
C VAL A 299 1.50 -27.42 -10.22
N ASP A 300 1.97 -26.18 -10.15
CA ASP A 300 3.06 -25.64 -10.94
C ASP A 300 4.45 -25.92 -10.34
N TYR A 301 4.53 -26.44 -9.11
CA TYR A 301 5.78 -26.58 -8.36
C TYR A 301 6.14 -28.04 -8.09
N ALA A 302 7.41 -28.37 -8.24
CA ALA A 302 8.01 -29.69 -8.05
C ALA A 302 8.71 -29.87 -6.68
N GLY A 303 8.61 -28.89 -5.78
CA GLY A 303 9.17 -28.96 -4.43
C GLY A 303 10.66 -28.58 -4.36
N LEU A 304 11.47 -29.36 -3.63
CA LEU A 304 12.89 -29.05 -3.38
C LEU A 304 13.75 -28.76 -4.64
N PRO A 305 13.56 -29.44 -5.79
CA PRO A 305 14.27 -29.08 -7.01
C PRO A 305 14.07 -27.62 -7.43
N ASP A 306 12.85 -27.11 -7.31
CA ASP A 306 12.49 -25.75 -7.67
C ASP A 306 13.06 -24.74 -6.67
N VAL A 307 13.11 -25.08 -5.38
CA VAL A 307 13.81 -24.27 -4.37
C VAL A 307 15.27 -24.07 -4.80
N ALA A 308 15.96 -25.15 -5.16
CA ALA A 308 17.37 -25.09 -5.58
C ALA A 308 17.55 -24.32 -6.89
N GLU A 309 16.58 -24.35 -7.80
CA GLU A 309 16.62 -23.60 -9.04
C GLU A 309 16.40 -22.11 -8.82
N GLN A 310 15.39 -21.75 -8.03
CA GLN A 310 15.09 -20.37 -7.72
C GLN A 310 16.24 -19.69 -6.97
N TYR A 311 16.88 -20.38 -6.02
CA TYR A 311 18.09 -19.85 -5.36
C TYR A 311 19.23 -19.49 -6.34
N ARG A 312 19.29 -20.12 -7.52
CA ARG A 312 20.31 -19.84 -8.53
C ARG A 312 19.89 -18.76 -9.53
N ARG A 313 18.59 -18.62 -9.80
CA ARG A 313 18.05 -17.80 -10.91
C ARG A 313 17.25 -16.58 -10.44
N GLY A 314 16.89 -16.51 -9.17
CA GLY A 314 16.03 -15.51 -8.55
C GLY A 314 14.53 -15.78 -8.78
N PHE A 315 14.09 -15.85 -10.04
CA PHE A 315 12.73 -16.30 -10.38
C PHE A 315 12.73 -17.75 -10.86
N LEU A 316 11.74 -18.54 -10.42
CA LEU A 316 11.50 -19.86 -10.98
C LEU A 316 10.78 -19.71 -12.31
N TYR A 317 9.72 -18.91 -12.35
CA TYR A 317 9.00 -18.57 -13.58
C TYR A 317 9.72 -17.44 -14.33
N ASP A 318 10.74 -17.80 -15.10
CA ASP A 318 11.59 -16.87 -15.84
C ASP A 318 11.41 -16.98 -17.37
N GLY A 319 10.17 -17.16 -17.82
CA GLY A 319 9.81 -17.48 -19.20
C GLY A 319 9.35 -18.92 -19.38
N ARG A 320 8.76 -19.53 -18.33
CA ARG A 320 8.30 -20.92 -18.31
C ARG A 320 6.80 -21.04 -18.43
N TYR A 321 6.33 -22.16 -18.99
CA TYR A 321 4.91 -22.45 -19.07
C TYR A 321 4.36 -22.85 -17.69
N SER A 322 3.36 -22.12 -17.22
CA SER A 322 2.56 -22.45 -16.05
C SER A 322 1.35 -23.29 -16.49
N VAL A 323 1.18 -24.45 -15.88
CA VAL A 323 0.02 -25.33 -16.08
C VAL A 323 -1.21 -24.69 -15.45
N HIS A 324 -1.07 -24.09 -14.27
CA HIS A 324 -2.17 -23.40 -13.58
C HIS A 324 -2.73 -22.24 -14.42
N ARG A 325 -1.85 -21.37 -14.91
CA ARG A 325 -2.21 -20.16 -15.69
C ARG A 325 -2.37 -20.43 -17.18
N ARG A 326 -1.98 -21.62 -17.63
CA ARG A 326 -2.06 -22.10 -19.02
C ARG A 326 -1.37 -21.17 -20.02
N ARG A 327 -0.26 -20.54 -19.60
CA ARG A 327 0.53 -19.60 -20.39
C ARG A 327 1.98 -19.58 -19.91
N THR A 328 2.87 -19.03 -20.74
CA THR A 328 4.24 -18.70 -20.33
C THR A 328 4.25 -17.48 -19.41
N VAL A 329 5.02 -17.54 -18.33
CA VAL A 329 5.09 -16.52 -17.26
C VAL A 329 6.53 -16.09 -17.01
N GLY A 330 6.68 -14.80 -16.74
CA GLY A 330 7.89 -14.14 -16.30
C GLY A 330 9.00 -14.02 -17.33
N ALA A 331 10.12 -13.47 -16.88
CA ALA A 331 11.32 -13.27 -17.68
C ALA A 331 12.59 -13.39 -16.81
N PRO A 332 13.75 -13.74 -17.39
CA PRO A 332 15.00 -13.84 -16.64
C PRO A 332 15.44 -12.50 -16.06
N LEU A 333 15.92 -12.50 -14.81
CA LEU A 333 16.43 -11.30 -14.12
C LEU A 333 17.56 -10.60 -14.91
N GLY A 334 18.36 -11.36 -15.66
CA GLY A 334 19.49 -10.86 -16.45
C GLY A 334 20.83 -11.22 -15.84
#